data_AF-A0A545B5W3-F1
#
_entry.id   AF-A0A545B5W3-F1
#
_cell.length_a   1.000
_cell.length_b   1.000
_cell.length_c   1.000
_cell.angle_alpha   90.00
_cell.angle_beta   90.00
_cell.angle_gamma   90.00
#
_symmetry.space_group_name_H-M   'P 1'
#
loop_
_entity.id
_entity.type
_entity.pdbx_description
1 polymer ?
#
loop_
_entity_poly.entity_id
_entity_poly.type
_entity_poly.pdbx_seq_one_letter_code
_entity_poly.pdbx_strand_id
1 'polypeptide(L)'
;MTSTSDKFEQAAHNARAEAESAAHKAERDARGFARSQMNRAREEAERQGAKAKNCVAEDISGVAEALRHAAGDLREGSPQERGFAQIADGLADASDAIRSRDLGEIAQDVGDYARRNPLVFLGGAALAGIAVSRFLKASDRDHGDDVTNTGTSASTTAYQGAADVPMTSPGESAMPVRPATTPNPATSTKFE
;
A
#
# COMPACT_ATOMS: atom_id res chain seq x y z
N MET A 1 3.62 44.16 26.08
CA MET A 1 3.56 43.17 24.97
C MET A 1 2.97 41.87 25.52
N THR A 2 1.65 41.69 25.49
CA THR A 2 0.98 40.48 26.03
C THR A 2 -0.19 39.97 25.17
N SER A 3 -0.66 40.73 24.18
CA SER A 3 -1.93 40.43 23.46
C SER A 3 -1.91 39.23 22.50
N THR A 4 -0.74 38.71 22.12
CA THR A 4 -0.64 37.58 21.17
C THR A 4 -0.89 36.23 21.85
N SER A 5 -0.54 36.09 23.14
CA SER A 5 -0.74 34.84 23.90
C SER A 5 -2.22 34.59 24.21
N ASP A 6 -2.97 35.63 24.56
CA ASP A 6 -4.40 35.53 24.92
C ASP A 6 -5.26 35.02 23.75
N LYS A 7 -4.94 35.44 22.51
CA LYS A 7 -5.65 35.01 21.30
C LYS A 7 -5.35 33.54 20.96
N PHE A 8 -4.13 33.09 21.21
CA PHE A 8 -3.74 31.70 20.99
C PHE A 8 -4.42 30.77 22.01
N GLU A 9 -4.49 31.18 23.28
CA GLU A 9 -5.19 30.42 24.32
C GLU A 9 -6.71 30.34 24.07
N GLN A 10 -7.35 31.42 23.62
CA GLN A 10 -8.76 31.37 23.24
C GLN A 10 -9.03 30.45 22.06
N ALA A 11 -8.20 30.52 21.01
CA ALA A 11 -8.33 29.65 19.85
C ALA A 11 -8.13 28.17 20.25
N ALA A 12 -7.15 27.89 21.10
CA ALA A 12 -6.89 26.55 21.62
C ALA A 12 -8.02 26.02 22.52
N HIS A 13 -8.62 26.88 23.35
CA HIS A 13 -9.73 26.51 24.22
C HIS A 13 -11.00 26.15 23.44
N ASN A 14 -11.34 26.96 22.43
CA ASN A 14 -12.51 26.69 21.58
C ASN A 14 -12.31 25.41 20.76
N ALA A 15 -11.11 25.22 20.19
CA ALA A 15 -10.76 24.01 19.45
C ALA A 15 -10.79 22.77 20.35
N ARG A 16 -10.32 22.86 21.61
CA ARG A 16 -10.43 21.76 22.59
C ARG A 16 -11.86 21.43 22.93
N ALA A 17 -12.71 22.43 23.20
CA ALA A 17 -14.11 22.19 23.57
C ALA A 17 -14.89 21.50 22.43
N GLU A 18 -14.63 21.89 21.19
CA GLU A 18 -15.20 21.25 20.01
C GLU A 18 -14.66 19.84 19.81
N ALA A 19 -13.34 19.65 19.96
CA ALA A 19 -12.70 18.34 19.89
C ALA A 19 -13.18 17.38 20.97
N GLU A 20 -13.35 17.84 22.21
CA GLU A 20 -13.90 17.04 23.33
C GLU A 20 -15.34 16.62 23.04
N SER A 21 -16.16 17.53 22.51
CA SER A 21 -17.54 17.23 22.15
C SER A 21 -17.63 16.21 21.01
N ALA A 22 -16.80 16.37 19.98
CA ALA A 22 -16.69 15.41 18.88
C ALA A 22 -16.15 14.06 19.36
N ALA A 23 -15.12 14.07 20.21
CA ALA A 23 -14.52 12.87 20.79
C ALA A 23 -15.51 12.11 21.66
N HIS A 24 -16.30 12.79 22.51
CA HIS A 24 -17.31 12.13 23.33
C HIS A 24 -18.44 11.50 22.51
N LYS A 25 -18.85 12.13 21.40
CA LYS A 25 -19.82 11.51 20.48
C LYS A 25 -19.22 10.29 19.79
N ALA A 26 -18.05 10.47 19.17
CA ALA A 26 -17.34 9.40 18.48
C ALA A 26 -17.04 8.22 19.42
N GLU A 27 -16.64 8.48 20.66
CA GLU A 27 -16.36 7.46 21.66
C GLU A 27 -17.60 6.66 22.04
N ARG A 28 -18.75 7.32 22.24
CA ARG A 28 -20.01 6.61 22.56
C ARG A 28 -20.43 5.71 21.41
N ASP A 29 -20.42 6.23 20.19
CA ASP A 29 -20.83 5.49 19.00
C ASP A 29 -19.84 4.35 18.71
N ALA A 30 -18.54 4.62 18.80
CA ALA A 30 -17.49 3.63 18.61
C ALA A 30 -17.53 2.56 19.69
N ARG A 31 -17.76 2.88 20.98
CA ARG A 31 -17.87 1.87 22.05
C ARG A 31 -19.05 0.93 21.83
N GLY A 32 -20.18 1.45 21.36
CA GLY A 32 -21.37 0.65 21.04
C GLY A 32 -21.11 -0.33 19.90
N PHE A 33 -20.56 0.16 18.80
CA PHE A 33 -20.21 -0.64 17.62
C PHE A 33 -19.05 -1.61 17.89
N ALA A 34 -18.00 -1.17 18.58
CA ALA A 34 -16.84 -2.00 18.91
C ALA A 34 -17.24 -3.18 19.77
N ARG A 35 -18.09 -3.00 20.79
CA ARG A 35 -18.51 -4.12 21.66
C ARG A 35 -19.28 -5.19 20.89
N SER A 36 -20.17 -4.82 19.98
CA SER A 36 -20.97 -5.79 19.21
C SER A 36 -20.13 -6.53 18.15
N GLN A 37 -19.20 -5.82 17.50
CA GLN A 37 -18.35 -6.39 16.45
C GLN A 37 -17.15 -7.17 17.00
N MET A 38 -16.56 -6.72 18.11
CA MET A 38 -15.34 -7.30 18.67
C MET A 38 -15.56 -8.71 19.20
N ASN A 39 -16.73 -9.02 19.77
CA ASN A 39 -17.01 -10.39 20.24
C ASN A 39 -17.02 -11.39 19.08
N ARG A 40 -17.64 -11.03 17.95
CA ARG A 40 -17.67 -11.87 16.75
C ARG A 40 -16.30 -11.94 16.08
N ALA A 41 -15.61 -10.81 15.98
CA ALA A 41 -14.27 -10.75 15.40
C ALA A 41 -13.26 -11.56 16.22
N ARG A 42 -13.35 -11.54 17.55
CA ARG A 42 -12.48 -12.31 18.44
C ARG A 42 -12.63 -13.80 18.22
N GLU A 43 -13.87 -14.30 18.23
CA GLU A 43 -14.13 -15.73 18.04
C GLU A 43 -13.65 -16.22 16.66
N GLU A 44 -13.82 -15.40 15.62
CA GLU A 44 -13.33 -15.72 14.28
C GLU A 44 -11.80 -15.64 14.20
N ALA A 45 -11.20 -14.65 14.84
CA ALA A 45 -9.76 -14.47 14.91
C ALA A 45 -9.08 -15.58 15.72
N GLU A 46 -9.71 -16.11 16.76
CA GLU A 46 -9.19 -17.26 17.51
C GLU A 46 -9.15 -18.53 16.64
N ARG A 47 -10.13 -18.71 15.73
CA ARG A 47 -10.17 -19.87 14.81
C ARG A 47 -9.19 -19.76 13.64
N GLN A 48 -9.07 -18.58 13.04
CA GLN A 48 -8.26 -18.39 11.82
C GLN A 48 -6.90 -17.74 12.07
N GLY A 49 -6.68 -17.19 13.26
CA GLY A 49 -5.56 -16.31 13.57
C GLY A 49 -4.21 -16.98 13.57
N ALA A 50 -4.10 -18.26 13.94
CA ALA A 50 -2.81 -18.94 14.02
C ALA A 50 -2.06 -18.94 12.67
N LYS A 51 -2.77 -19.16 11.55
CA LYS A 51 -2.17 -19.15 10.21
C LYS A 51 -1.83 -17.73 9.76
N ALA A 52 -2.73 -16.78 10.01
CA ALA A 52 -2.52 -15.38 9.67
C ALA A 52 -1.34 -14.77 10.44
N LYS A 53 -1.20 -15.09 11.73
CA LYS A 53 -0.07 -14.67 12.58
C LYS A 53 1.26 -15.13 12.02
N ASN A 54 1.36 -16.39 11.62
CA ASN A 54 2.61 -16.92 11.05
C ASN A 54 2.98 -16.22 9.74
N CYS A 55 2.01 -15.97 8.85
CA CYS A 55 2.27 -15.23 7.61
C CYS A 55 2.75 -13.81 7.89
N VAL A 56 2.03 -13.08 8.74
CA VAL A 56 2.38 -11.70 9.11
C VAL A 56 3.73 -11.63 9.83
N ALA A 57 4.01 -12.58 10.73
CA ALA A 57 5.29 -12.67 11.41
C ALA A 57 6.44 -12.90 10.42
N GLU A 58 6.27 -13.78 9.44
CA GLU A 58 7.26 -14.02 8.40
C GLU A 58 7.53 -12.77 7.56
N ASP A 59 6.48 -12.08 7.13
CA ASP A 59 6.59 -10.84 6.35
C ASP A 59 7.35 -9.75 7.14
N ILE A 60 7.01 -9.58 8.43
CA ILE A 60 7.68 -8.61 9.30
C ILE A 60 9.15 -9.00 9.54
N SER A 61 9.44 -10.30 9.72
CA SER A 61 10.81 -10.79 9.88
C SER A 61 11.64 -10.54 8.63
N GLY A 62 11.08 -10.79 7.43
CA GLY A 62 11.76 -10.49 6.17
C GLY A 62 12.06 -9.00 5.99
N VAL A 63 11.15 -8.13 6.42
CA VAL A 63 11.40 -6.67 6.44
C VAL A 63 12.49 -6.31 7.45
N ALA A 64 12.46 -6.90 8.65
CA ALA A 64 13.49 -6.69 9.67
C ALA A 64 14.88 -7.08 9.17
N GLU A 65 14.99 -8.25 8.54
CA GLU A 65 16.23 -8.75 7.94
C GLU A 65 16.71 -7.84 6.81
N ALA A 66 15.82 -7.40 5.91
CA ALA A 66 16.17 -6.47 4.84
C ALA A 66 16.67 -5.12 5.40
N LEU A 67 16.01 -4.60 6.44
CA LEU A 67 16.45 -3.38 7.13
C LEU A 67 17.78 -3.58 7.83
N ARG A 68 18.00 -4.73 8.47
CA ARG A 68 19.26 -5.08 9.14
C ARG A 68 20.41 -5.18 8.14
N HIS A 69 20.15 -5.79 6.99
CA HIS A 69 21.12 -5.88 5.90
C HIS A 69 21.47 -4.48 5.37
N ALA A 70 20.46 -3.67 5.08
CA ALA A 70 20.67 -2.29 4.65
C ALA A 70 21.41 -1.45 5.72
N ALA A 71 21.12 -1.64 7.01
CA ALA A 71 21.84 -0.99 8.10
C ALA A 71 23.32 -1.40 8.14
N GLY A 72 23.63 -2.67 7.83
CA GLY A 72 24.99 -3.17 7.70
C GLY A 72 25.78 -2.54 6.54
N ASP A 73 25.09 -2.08 5.49
CA ASP A 73 25.69 -1.36 4.36
C ASP A 73 25.95 0.12 4.67
N LEU A 74 25.39 0.66 5.76
CA LEU A 74 25.66 2.03 6.20
C LEU A 74 27.03 2.14 6.89
N ARG A 75 27.52 3.38 7.02
CA ARG A 75 28.77 3.65 7.77
C ARG A 75 28.61 3.13 9.19
N GLU A 76 29.47 2.19 9.58
CA GLU A 76 29.53 1.60 10.90
C GLU A 76 29.66 2.69 11.99
N GLY A 77 28.80 2.62 13.00
CA GLY A 77 28.73 3.58 14.10
C GLY A 77 27.98 4.88 13.76
N SER A 78 27.35 5.00 12.59
CA SER A 78 26.56 6.19 12.25
C SER A 78 25.24 6.25 13.03
N PRO A 79 24.72 7.46 13.35
CA PRO A 79 23.40 7.60 13.97
C PRO A 79 22.27 6.94 13.17
N GLN A 80 22.41 6.91 11.84
CA GLN A 80 21.48 6.27 10.92
C GLN A 80 21.52 4.74 11.07
N GLU A 81 22.71 4.13 11.04
CA GLU A 81 22.89 2.69 11.26
C GLU A 81 22.27 2.24 12.58
N ARG A 82 22.53 2.96 13.68
CA ARG A 82 21.89 2.68 14.98
C ARG A 82 20.37 2.80 14.94
N GLY A 83 19.85 3.82 14.25
CA GLY A 83 18.40 4.02 14.11
C GLY A 83 17.74 2.89 13.32
N PHE A 84 18.32 2.49 12.19
CA PHE A 84 17.81 1.38 11.39
C PHE A 84 17.94 0.04 12.11
N ALA A 85 19.06 -0.21 12.79
CA ALA A 85 19.25 -1.40 13.60
C ALA A 85 18.21 -1.50 14.72
N GLN A 86 17.94 -0.40 15.45
CA GLN A 86 16.93 -0.39 16.49
C GLN A 86 15.51 -0.65 15.95
N ILE A 87 15.20 -0.17 14.74
CA ILE A 87 13.92 -0.46 14.08
C ILE A 87 13.87 -1.93 13.68
N ALA A 88 14.93 -2.47 13.08
CA ALA A 88 15.01 -3.88 12.68
C ALA A 88 14.84 -4.81 13.89
N ASP A 89 15.55 -4.53 14.99
CA ASP A 89 15.45 -5.31 16.23
C ASP A 89 14.03 -5.24 16.80
N GLY A 90 13.40 -4.06 16.79
CA GLY A 90 12.00 -3.91 17.20
C GLY A 90 10.99 -4.65 16.30
N LEU A 91 11.26 -4.76 15.00
CA LEU A 91 10.43 -5.54 14.07
C LEU A 91 10.60 -7.05 14.30
N ALA A 92 11.82 -7.51 14.56
CA ALA A 92 12.10 -8.90 14.89
C ALA A 92 11.40 -9.31 16.19
N ASP A 93 11.54 -8.50 17.25
CA ASP A 93 10.85 -8.72 18.52
C ASP A 93 9.31 -8.73 18.35
N ALA A 94 8.79 -7.84 17.51
CA ALA A 94 7.36 -7.81 17.20
C ALA A 94 6.91 -9.07 16.44
N SER A 95 7.70 -9.56 15.49
CA SER A 95 7.43 -10.81 14.75
C SER A 95 7.38 -12.00 15.70
N ASP A 96 8.36 -12.12 16.60
CA ASP A 96 8.44 -13.20 17.58
C ASP A 96 7.27 -13.16 18.58
N ALA A 97 6.91 -11.96 19.04
CA ALA A 97 5.73 -11.76 19.88
C ALA A 97 4.45 -12.17 19.14
N ILE A 98 4.29 -11.79 17.86
CA ILE A 98 3.13 -12.16 17.05
C ILE A 98 3.06 -13.67 16.81
N ARG A 99 4.19 -14.33 16.61
CA ARG A 99 4.24 -15.78 16.40
C ARG A 99 3.87 -16.53 17.67
N SER A 100 4.46 -16.13 18.80
CA SER A 100 4.46 -16.92 20.03
C SER A 100 3.29 -16.60 20.98
N ARG A 101 2.74 -15.39 20.96
CA ARG A 101 1.67 -14.96 21.88
C ARG A 101 0.29 -15.12 21.29
N ASP A 102 -0.72 -15.25 22.14
CA ASP A 102 -2.11 -15.26 21.70
C ASP A 102 -2.57 -13.86 21.26
N LEU A 103 -3.56 -13.82 20.36
CA LEU A 103 -4.12 -12.55 19.88
C LEU A 103 -4.70 -11.68 21.01
N GLY A 104 -5.24 -12.30 22.06
CA GLY A 104 -5.75 -11.59 23.23
C GLY A 104 -4.64 -10.87 24.01
N GLU A 105 -3.47 -11.50 24.13
CA GLU A 105 -2.30 -10.92 24.82
C GLU A 105 -1.70 -9.78 24.00
N ILE A 106 -1.55 -9.97 22.68
CA ILE A 106 -1.09 -8.93 21.76
C ILE A 106 -2.02 -7.71 21.80
N ALA A 107 -3.34 -7.94 21.79
CA ALA A 107 -4.33 -6.86 21.87
C ALA A 107 -4.24 -6.09 23.19
N GLN A 108 -3.94 -6.79 24.30
CA GLN A 108 -3.75 -6.16 25.61
C GLN A 108 -2.48 -5.30 25.64
N ASP A 109 -1.36 -5.81 25.11
CA ASP A 109 -0.09 -5.09 25.01
C ASP A 109 -0.22 -3.83 24.15
N VAL A 110 -0.89 -3.94 23.00
CA VAL A 110 -1.19 -2.80 22.12
C VAL A 110 -2.04 -1.76 22.86
N GLY A 111 -3.03 -2.21 23.64
CA GLY A 111 -3.87 -1.34 24.45
C GLY A 111 -3.09 -0.56 25.51
N ASP A 112 -2.15 -1.22 26.19
CA ASP A 112 -1.31 -0.58 27.19
C ASP A 112 -0.27 0.37 26.56
N TYR A 113 0.28 0.01 25.40
CA TYR A 113 1.16 0.90 24.63
C TYR A 113 0.40 2.14 24.14
N ALA A 114 -0.83 1.98 23.65
CA ALA A 114 -1.67 3.08 23.18
C ALA A 114 -1.96 4.11 24.28
N ARG A 115 -2.19 3.63 25.51
CA ARG A 115 -2.39 4.51 26.69
C ARG A 115 -1.14 5.26 27.10
N ARG A 116 0.05 4.64 26.94
CA ARG A 116 1.34 5.26 27.28
C ARG A 116 1.81 6.26 26.22
N ASN A 117 1.52 5.99 24.95
CA ASN A 117 1.99 6.77 23.81
C ASN A 117 0.83 7.15 22.88
N PRO A 118 -0.09 8.05 23.30
CA PRO A 118 -1.30 8.36 22.54
C PRO A 118 -1.01 8.95 21.15
N LEU A 119 0.07 9.73 21.01
CA LEU A 119 0.46 10.32 19.72
C LEU A 119 0.91 9.26 18.70
N VAL A 120 1.69 8.27 19.13
CA VAL A 120 2.15 7.17 18.27
C VAL A 120 0.97 6.33 17.83
N PHE A 121 0.05 6.03 18.76
CA PHE A 121 -1.16 5.28 18.45
C PHE A 121 -2.05 6.01 17.44
N LEU A 122 -2.32 7.30 17.64
CA LEU A 122 -3.17 8.08 16.74
C LEU A 122 -2.55 8.21 15.33
N GLY A 123 -1.24 8.44 15.27
CA GLY A 123 -0.51 8.49 13.99
C GLY A 123 -0.52 7.14 13.27
N GLY A 124 -0.24 6.04 14.00
CA GLY A 124 -0.27 4.69 13.45
C GLY A 124 -1.67 4.27 12.98
N ALA A 125 -2.70 4.55 13.77
CA ALA A 125 -4.08 4.23 13.42
C ALA A 125 -4.57 5.01 12.18
N ALA A 126 -4.19 6.28 12.05
CA ALA A 126 -4.50 7.06 10.86
C ALA A 126 -3.86 6.47 9.60
N LEU A 127 -2.56 6.13 9.66
CA LEU A 127 -1.86 5.49 8.55
C LEU A 127 -2.45 4.12 8.20
N ALA A 128 -2.75 3.30 9.21
CA ALA A 128 -3.40 2.00 9.03
C ALA A 128 -4.79 2.14 8.40
N GLY A 129 -5.59 3.11 8.83
CA GLY A 129 -6.91 3.39 8.24
C GLY A 129 -6.82 3.79 6.76
N ILE A 130 -5.82 4.59 6.38
CA ILE A 130 -5.57 4.94 4.97
C ILE A 130 -5.13 3.71 4.18
N ALA A 131 -4.24 2.88 4.74
CA ALA A 131 -3.76 1.66 4.10
C ALA A 131 -4.90 0.68 3.83
N VAL A 132 -5.76 0.43 4.83
CA VAL A 132 -6.96 -0.40 4.70
C VAL A 132 -7.90 0.19 3.65
N SER A 133 -8.14 1.50 3.67
CA SER A 133 -9.00 2.17 2.68
C SER A 133 -8.45 2.02 1.26
N ARG A 134 -7.13 2.07 1.08
CA ARG A 134 -6.46 1.81 -0.19
C ARG A 134 -6.57 0.35 -0.61
N PHE A 135 -6.40 -0.59 0.30
CA PHE A 135 -6.54 -2.02 0.01
C PHE A 135 -7.96 -2.34 -0.45
N LEU A 136 -8.99 -1.85 0.26
CA LEU A 136 -10.38 -2.01 -0.15
C LEU A 136 -10.64 -1.43 -1.54
N LYS A 137 -10.16 -0.21 -1.82
CA LYS A 137 -10.31 0.44 -3.14
C LYS A 137 -9.49 -0.24 -4.25
N ALA A 138 -8.38 -0.88 -3.91
CA ALA A 138 -7.56 -1.63 -4.85
C ALA A 138 -8.20 -2.99 -5.16
N SER A 139 -8.80 -3.64 -4.16
CA SER A 139 -9.49 -4.92 -4.31
C SER A 139 -10.75 -4.82 -5.19
N ASP A 140 -11.41 -3.65 -5.20
CA ASP A 140 -12.60 -3.40 -6.04
C ASP A 140 -12.26 -3.28 -7.54
N ARG A 141 -10.98 -3.03 -7.87
CA ARG A 141 -10.52 -2.88 -9.27
C ARG A 141 -10.22 -4.21 -9.96
N ASP A 142 -10.41 -5.33 -9.28
CA ASP A 142 -10.11 -6.67 -9.80
C ASP A 142 -11.37 -7.42 -10.29
N HIS A 143 -12.55 -6.76 -10.34
CA HIS A 143 -13.83 -7.39 -10.73
C HIS A 143 -14.51 -6.71 -11.95
N GLY A 144 -13.73 -6.13 -12.87
CA GLY A 144 -14.25 -5.25 -13.93
C GLY A 144 -13.92 -5.61 -15.38
N ASP A 145 -13.24 -6.72 -15.67
CA ASP A 145 -12.84 -7.07 -17.05
C ASP A 145 -13.21 -8.51 -17.42
N ASP A 146 -14.51 -8.86 -17.37
CA ASP A 146 -15.01 -9.97 -18.18
C ASP A 146 -16.53 -9.87 -18.40
N VAL A 147 -16.95 -8.91 -19.24
CA VAL A 147 -18.24 -9.00 -19.94
C VAL A 147 -18.17 -8.34 -21.31
N THR A 148 -17.97 -9.20 -22.32
CA THR A 148 -18.68 -9.15 -23.60
C THR A 148 -18.08 -8.28 -24.71
N ASN A 149 -16.92 -8.71 -25.23
CA ASN A 149 -16.70 -8.72 -26.67
C ASN A 149 -17.67 -9.74 -27.33
N THR A 150 -18.92 -9.35 -27.55
CA THR A 150 -19.85 -10.11 -28.41
C THR A 150 -20.50 -9.12 -29.36
N GLY A 151 -20.18 -9.28 -30.64
CA GLY A 151 -20.57 -8.34 -31.68
C GLY A 151 -22.08 -8.10 -31.75
N THR A 152 -22.44 -6.84 -32.02
CA THR A 152 -23.65 -6.51 -32.75
C THR A 152 -23.37 -5.26 -33.57
N SER A 153 -23.39 -5.45 -34.88
CA SER A 153 -23.37 -4.42 -35.90
C SER A 153 -24.52 -3.43 -35.68
N ALA A 154 -24.21 -2.14 -35.70
CA ALA A 154 -25.18 -1.10 -36.05
C ALA A 154 -24.49 -0.12 -36.99
N SER A 155 -24.51 -0.46 -38.27
CA SER A 155 -24.42 0.49 -39.36
C SER A 155 -25.48 1.57 -39.17
N THR A 156 -25.09 2.82 -38.98
CA THR A 156 -25.96 3.97 -39.24
C THR A 156 -25.17 5.05 -39.97
N THR A 157 -25.48 5.11 -41.26
CA THR A 157 -25.13 6.14 -42.23
C THR A 157 -25.69 7.50 -41.80
N ALA A 158 -24.83 8.53 -41.72
CA ALA A 158 -25.21 9.92 -41.94
C ALA A 158 -24.00 10.71 -42.49
N TYR A 159 -24.11 11.04 -43.77
CA TYR A 159 -23.25 11.94 -44.58
C TYR A 159 -23.12 13.34 -43.96
N GLN A 160 -21.93 13.96 -43.98
CA GLN A 160 -21.73 15.30 -44.59
C GLN A 160 -20.24 15.73 -44.65
N GLY A 161 -19.75 16.08 -45.85
CA GLY A 161 -18.51 16.85 -46.04
C GLY A 161 -17.64 16.39 -47.22
N ALA A 162 -18.00 16.77 -48.44
CA ALA A 162 -17.34 16.41 -49.70
C ALA A 162 -16.03 17.18 -49.96
N ALA A 163 -15.02 16.48 -50.50
CA ALA A 163 -14.06 16.98 -51.50
C ALA A 163 -13.26 15.80 -52.13
N ASP A 164 -13.87 15.17 -53.15
CA ASP A 164 -13.31 14.72 -54.44
C ASP A 164 -11.81 14.37 -54.59
N VAL A 165 -11.53 13.11 -55.01
CA VAL A 165 -10.84 12.76 -56.29
C VAL A 165 -11.08 11.28 -56.66
N PRO A 166 -11.41 10.94 -57.93
CA PRO A 166 -11.73 9.58 -58.35
C PRO A 166 -10.57 8.81 -59.02
N MET A 167 -10.59 7.49 -58.80
CA MET A 167 -10.19 6.36 -59.66
C MET A 167 -8.75 6.26 -60.22
N THR A 168 -8.10 5.12 -59.97
CA THR A 168 -7.87 4.08 -61.01
C THR A 168 -7.15 2.86 -60.43
N SER A 169 -7.75 1.68 -60.65
CA SER A 169 -7.13 0.35 -60.53
C SER A 169 -6.61 -0.03 -61.94
N PRO A 170 -5.44 -0.69 -62.08
CA PRO A 170 -5.48 -2.14 -62.25
C PRO A 170 -4.30 -2.89 -61.61
N GLY A 171 -4.52 -4.17 -61.30
CA GLY A 171 -3.53 -5.05 -60.69
C GLY A 171 -2.43 -5.53 -61.65
N GLU A 172 -1.33 -6.01 -61.08
CA GLU A 172 -0.49 -7.02 -61.69
C GLU A 172 0.40 -7.68 -60.63
N SER A 173 0.44 -9.01 -60.65
CA SER A 173 1.27 -9.87 -59.81
C SER A 173 2.75 -9.76 -60.21
N ALA A 174 3.69 -9.49 -59.28
CA ALA A 174 5.11 -9.78 -59.50
C ALA A 174 5.94 -9.85 -58.19
N MET A 175 6.28 -11.08 -57.79
CA MET A 175 7.56 -11.65 -57.26
C MET A 175 8.54 -10.83 -56.36
N PRO A 176 9.29 -11.50 -55.45
CA PRO A 176 10.14 -10.88 -54.43
C PRO A 176 11.56 -10.58 -54.93
N VAL A 177 12.22 -9.55 -54.38
CA VAL A 177 13.66 -9.30 -54.56
C VAL A 177 14.33 -8.93 -53.24
N ARG A 178 15.22 -9.81 -52.77
CA ARG A 178 16.23 -9.54 -51.75
C ARG A 178 17.46 -8.92 -52.44
N PRO A 179 18.04 -7.82 -51.94
CA PRO A 179 19.42 -7.48 -52.24
C PRO A 179 20.36 -8.07 -51.18
N ALA A 180 21.37 -8.82 -51.67
CA ALA A 180 22.55 -9.29 -50.95
C ALA A 180 23.62 -8.18 -50.83
N THR A 181 24.78 -8.53 -50.23
CA THR A 181 26.11 -7.82 -50.22
C THR A 181 26.40 -7.18 -48.84
N THR A 182 27.45 -7.48 -48.06
CA THR A 182 28.72 -8.26 -48.19
C THR A 182 29.30 -8.50 -46.76
N PRO A 183 30.19 -9.49 -46.55
CA PRO A 183 30.81 -9.79 -45.26
C PRO A 183 32.07 -8.95 -45.01
N ASN A 184 32.28 -8.55 -43.75
CA ASN A 184 33.52 -7.90 -43.26
C ASN A 184 34.42 -8.95 -42.57
N PRO A 185 35.63 -9.25 -43.08
CA PRO A 185 36.61 -10.06 -42.37
C PRO A 185 37.69 -9.20 -41.71
N ALA A 186 37.88 -9.37 -40.41
CA ALA A 186 39.19 -9.59 -39.76
C ALA A 186 39.15 -9.12 -38.29
N THR A 187 39.29 -10.06 -37.35
CA THR A 187 40.22 -9.87 -36.24
C THR A 187 40.85 -11.23 -35.94
N SER A 188 42.15 -11.27 -36.20
CA SER A 188 43.05 -12.40 -36.06
C SER A 188 43.23 -12.76 -34.58
N THR A 189 43.02 -14.02 -34.21
CA THR A 189 43.43 -14.57 -32.90
C THR A 189 44.60 -15.51 -33.17
N LYS A 190 45.77 -15.21 -32.60
CA LYS A 190 46.99 -16.01 -32.71
C LYS A 190 47.31 -16.64 -31.35
N PHE A 191 47.12 -17.96 -31.32
CA PHE A 191 47.85 -19.08 -30.69
C PHE A 191 48.71 -18.91 -29.43
N GLU A 192 48.55 -19.95 -28.58
CA GLU A 192 49.53 -20.72 -27.78
C GLU A 192 50.83 -20.05 -27.31
#